data_AF-A0A971Q099-F1
#
_entry.id   AF-A0A971Q099-F1
#
_cell.length_a   1.000
_cell.length_b   1.000
_cell.length_c   1.000
_cell.angle_alpha   90.00
_cell.angle_beta   90.00
_cell.angle_gamma   90.00
#
_symmetry.space_group_name_H-M   'P 1'
#
loop_
_entity.id
_entity.type
_entity.pdbx_description
1 polymer ?
#
loop_
_entity_poly.entity_id
_entity_poly.type
_entity_poly.pdbx_seq_one_letter_code
_entity_poly.pdbx_strand_id
1 'polypeptide(L)'
;SGIIDGYISEKPEAISATTANAKFGMAEFAKGQGFKYTPDDVAIAVGLKKGNTELAEEINKILVGLSQEERVELMNQAILNQPVAK
;
A
#
# COMPACT_ATOMS: atom_id res chain seq x y z
N SER A 1 -13.16 12.03 18.65
CA SER A 1 -14.27 12.93 18.25
C SER A 1 -15.53 12.16 17.87
N GLY A 2 -15.47 10.85 17.53
CA GLY A 2 -16.67 10.04 17.27
C GLY A 2 -17.47 10.48 16.04
N ILE A 3 -16.82 11.22 15.13
CA ILE A 3 -17.47 11.82 13.96
C ILE A 3 -17.76 10.76 12.88
N ILE A 4 -16.93 9.73 12.80
CA ILE A 4 -17.11 8.58 11.91
C ILE A 4 -16.84 7.28 12.68
N ASP A 5 -17.52 6.20 12.29
CA ASP A 5 -17.31 4.85 12.82
C ASP A 5 -16.15 4.11 12.13
N GLY A 6 -15.75 4.57 10.95
CA GLY A 6 -14.65 4.00 10.18
C GLY A 6 -14.43 4.71 8.84
N TYR A 7 -13.34 4.35 8.17
CA TYR A 7 -13.01 4.80 6.82
C TYR A 7 -12.37 3.64 6.05
N ILE A 8 -12.31 3.77 4.72
CA ILE A 8 -11.66 2.78 3.85
C ILE A 8 -10.23 3.24 3.63
N SER A 9 -9.27 2.34 3.84
CA SER A 9 -7.85 2.58 3.58
C SER A 9 -7.20 1.40 2.87
N GLU A 10 -6.04 1.65 2.27
CA GLU A 10 -5.15 0.59 1.84
C GLU A 10 -4.58 -0.16 3.05
N LYS A 11 -4.18 -1.42 2.84
CA LYS A 11 -3.66 -2.27 3.92
C LYS A 11 -2.48 -1.66 4.69
N PRO A 12 -1.47 -1.05 4.05
CA PRO A 12 -0.35 -0.43 4.77
C PRO A 12 -0.79 0.66 5.76
N GLU A 13 -1.75 1.50 5.36
CA GLU A 13 -2.28 2.57 6.19
C GLU A 13 -3.12 2.03 7.36
N ALA A 14 -3.92 0.98 7.13
CA ALA A 14 -4.64 0.31 8.21
C ALA A 14 -3.69 -0.28 9.28
N ILE A 15 -2.57 -0.87 8.85
CA ILE A 15 -1.52 -1.37 9.75
C ILE A 15 -0.87 -0.20 10.50
N SER A 16 -0.53 0.89 9.81
CA SER A 16 0.01 2.11 10.41
C SER A 16 -0.88 2.65 11.53
N ALA A 17 -2.16 2.88 11.21
CA ALA A 17 -3.13 3.48 12.12
C ALA A 17 -3.40 2.61 13.36
N THR A 18 -3.53 1.29 13.19
CA THR A 18 -3.74 0.35 14.31
C THR A 18 -2.48 0.16 15.17
N THR A 19 -1.30 0.30 14.59
CA THR A 19 -0.02 0.30 15.33
C THR A 19 0.15 1.60 16.13
N ALA A 20 -0.17 2.74 15.53
CA ALA A 20 -0.03 4.06 16.17
C ALA A 20 -1.07 4.30 17.29
N ASN A 21 -2.24 3.67 17.20
CA ASN A 21 -3.31 3.86 18.17
C ASN A 21 -4.09 2.55 18.43
N ALA A 22 -3.87 1.96 19.61
CA ALA A 22 -4.54 0.74 20.05
C ALA A 22 -6.07 0.84 20.18
N LYS A 23 -6.66 2.04 20.05
CA LYS A 23 -8.13 2.23 20.00
C LYS A 23 -8.70 1.99 18.60
N PHE A 24 -7.85 1.90 17.58
CA PHE A 24 -8.27 1.59 16.21
C PHE A 24 -8.16 0.08 15.96
N GLY A 25 -9.05 -0.41 15.09
CA GLY A 25 -9.03 -1.77 14.59
C GLY A 25 -9.07 -1.78 13.07
N MET A 26 -8.62 -2.88 12.47
CA MET A 26 -8.71 -3.13 11.04
C MET A 26 -9.73 -4.23 10.78
N ALA A 27 -10.72 -3.96 9.92
CA ALA A 27 -11.65 -4.96 9.42
C ALA A 27 -11.24 -5.35 7.99
N GLU A 28 -10.99 -6.64 7.76
CA GLU A 28 -10.71 -7.17 6.43
C GLU A 28 -11.89 -8.01 5.91
N PHE A 29 -12.26 -7.81 4.65
CA PHE A 29 -13.23 -8.68 3.98
C PHE A 29 -12.56 -9.96 3.48
N ALA A 30 -13.28 -11.08 3.56
CA ALA A 30 -12.87 -12.29 2.86
C ALA A 30 -12.80 -12.07 1.35
N LYS A 31 -11.97 -12.86 0.66
CA LYS A 31 -11.78 -12.76 -0.79
C LYS A 31 -13.13 -12.79 -1.53
N GLY A 32 -13.41 -11.75 -2.31
CA GLY A 32 -14.65 -11.62 -3.09
C GLY A 32 -15.87 -11.10 -2.31
N GLN A 33 -15.73 -10.81 -1.01
CA GLN A 33 -16.82 -10.27 -0.17
C GLN A 33 -16.67 -8.77 0.14
N GLY A 34 -15.63 -8.13 -0.39
CA GLY A 34 -15.35 -6.71 -0.16
C GLY A 34 -15.95 -5.81 -1.24
N PHE A 35 -15.34 -4.63 -1.36
CA PHE A 35 -15.70 -3.64 -2.36
C PHE A 35 -15.51 -4.17 -3.79
N LYS A 36 -16.33 -3.67 -4.72
CA LYS A 36 -16.11 -3.87 -6.16
C LYS A 36 -15.16 -2.80 -6.66
N TYR A 37 -14.07 -3.23 -7.27
CA TYR A 37 -13.04 -2.37 -7.84
C TYR A 37 -12.51 -2.98 -9.13
N THR A 38 -11.96 -2.14 -9.99
CA THR A 38 -11.17 -2.55 -11.16
C THR A 38 -9.73 -2.80 -10.74
N PRO A 39 -8.96 -3.66 -11.45
CA PRO A 39 -7.53 -3.83 -11.17
C PRO A 39 -6.76 -2.51 -11.11
N ASP A 40 -7.17 -1.51 -11.90
CA ASP A 40 -6.55 -0.20 -11.95
C ASP A 40 -6.76 0.61 -10.65
N ASP A 41 -7.88 0.41 -9.94
CA ASP A 41 -8.18 1.09 -8.67
C ASP A 41 -7.23 0.67 -7.53
N VAL A 42 -6.56 -0.47 -7.69
CA VAL A 42 -5.63 -1.04 -6.69
C VAL A 42 -4.22 -1.24 -7.27
N ALA A 43 -3.96 -0.71 -8.46
CA ALA A 43 -2.66 -0.82 -9.11
C ALA A 43 -1.68 0.17 -8.46
N ILE A 44 -0.58 -0.38 -7.92
CA ILE A 44 0.51 0.42 -7.36
C ILE A 44 1.59 0.59 -8.42
N ALA A 45 1.97 1.83 -8.72
CA ALA A 45 2.98 2.15 -9.72
C ALA A 45 3.91 3.29 -9.26
N VAL A 46 5.11 3.33 -9.84
CA VAL A 46 6.06 4.43 -9.61
C VAL A 46 5.72 5.58 -10.56
N GLY A 47 5.39 6.75 -9.99
CA GLY A 47 5.13 7.96 -10.76
C GLY A 47 6.43 8.57 -11.31
N LEU A 48 6.48 8.84 -12.62
CA LEU A 48 7.64 9.41 -13.31
C LEU A 48 7.27 10.64 -14.15
N LYS A 49 8.27 11.47 -14.44
CA LYS A 49 8.09 12.60 -15.37
C LYS A 49 7.68 12.07 -16.74
N LYS A 50 6.57 12.59 -17.28
CA LYS A 50 6.07 12.19 -18.60
C LYS A 50 7.14 12.34 -19.68
N GLY A 51 7.30 11.30 -20.49
CA GLY A 51 8.30 11.25 -21.56
C GLY A 51 9.69 10.75 -21.15
N ASN A 52 9.93 10.49 -19.86
CA ASN A 52 11.18 9.88 -19.40
C ASN A 52 11.13 8.35 -19.53
N THR A 53 11.28 7.86 -20.77
CA THR A 53 11.18 6.42 -21.08
C THR A 53 12.39 5.63 -20.59
N GLU A 54 13.58 6.22 -20.65
CA GLU A 54 14.83 5.59 -20.18
C GLU A 54 14.73 5.20 -18.70
N LEU A 55 14.35 6.14 -17.83
CA LEU A 55 14.17 5.86 -16.40
C LEU A 55 13.05 4.83 -16.14
N ALA A 56 11.97 4.88 -16.93
CA ALA A 56 10.88 3.92 -16.80
C ALA A 56 11.34 2.50 -17.14
N GLU A 57 12.13 2.33 -18.20
CA GLU A 57 12.68 1.04 -18.62
C GLU A 57 13.65 0.47 -17.59
N GLU A 58 14.55 1.31 -17.05
CA GLU A 58 15.48 0.90 -16.00
C GLU A 58 14.76 0.41 -14.75
N ILE A 59 13.78 1.17 -14.26
CA ILE A 59 12.97 0.80 -13.08
C ILE A 59 12.23 -0.51 -13.34
N ASN A 60 11.54 -0.63 -14.48
CA ASN A 60 10.78 -1.84 -14.80
C ASN A 60 11.68 -3.08 -14.90
N LYS A 61 12.89 -2.95 -15.46
CA LYS A 61 13.86 -4.04 -15.54
C LYS A 61 14.29 -4.53 -14.15
N ILE A 62 14.51 -3.61 -13.20
CA ILE A 62 14.83 -3.96 -11.81
C ILE A 62 13.63 -4.65 -11.15
N LEU A 63 12.43 -4.07 -11.29
CA LEU A 63 11.22 -4.61 -10.67
C LEU A 63 10.91 -6.03 -11.17
N VAL A 64 11.08 -6.31 -12.47
CA VAL A 64 10.90 -7.66 -13.04
C VAL A 64 11.85 -8.69 -12.41
N GLY A 65 13.02 -8.26 -11.93
CA GLY A 65 13.98 -9.13 -11.24
C GLY A 65 13.61 -9.49 -9.81
N LEU A 66 12.60 -8.84 -9.21
CA LEU A 66 12.16 -9.11 -7.84
C LEU A 66 11.03 -10.13 -7.80
N SER A 67 11.21 -11.17 -6.98
CA SER A 67 10.17 -12.13 -6.63
C SER A 67 9.00 -11.49 -5.88
N GLN A 68 7.87 -12.19 -5.80
CA GLN A 68 6.72 -11.70 -5.06
C GLN A 68 7.02 -11.62 -3.56
N GLU A 69 7.80 -12.57 -3.03
CA GLU A 69 8.23 -12.63 -1.64
C GLU A 69 9.13 -11.44 -1.29
N GLU A 70 10.13 -11.13 -2.13
CA GLU A 70 11.01 -9.96 -1.93
C GLU A 70 10.22 -8.65 -1.95
N ARG A 71 9.26 -8.52 -2.86
CA ARG A 71 8.38 -7.34 -2.91
C ARG A 71 7.56 -7.19 -1.63
N VAL A 72 7.01 -8.28 -1.09
CA VAL A 72 6.26 -8.25 0.17
C VAL A 72 7.15 -7.88 1.34
N GLU A 73 8.36 -8.44 1.42
CA GLU A 73 9.31 -8.13 2.49
C GLU A 73 9.74 -6.66 2.45
N LEU A 74 10.06 -6.12 1.27
CA LEU A 74 10.38 -4.70 1.10
C LEU A 74 9.23 -3.80 1.55
N MET A 75 7.98 -4.16 1.24
CA MET A 75 6.80 -3.41 1.70
C MET A 75 6.63 -3.47 3.22
N ASN A 76 6.83 -4.63 3.83
CA ASN A 76 6.77 -4.77 5.30
C ASN A 76 7.83 -3.90 5.97
N GLN A 77 9.06 -3.88 5.45
CA GLN A 77 10.12 -3.02 5.95
C GLN A 77 9.81 -1.54 5.75
N ALA A 78 9.18 -1.16 4.63
CA ALA A 78 8.75 0.22 4.41
C ALA A 78 7.69 0.65 5.44
N ILE A 79 6.73 -0.22 5.77
CA ILE A 79 5.72 0.03 6.82
C ILE A 79 6.39 0.24 8.19
N LEU A 80 7.41 -0.56 8.53
CA LEU A 80 8.15 -0.39 9.79
C LEU A 80 8.92 0.93 9.86
N ASN A 81 9.43 1.39 8.72
CA ASN A 81 10.24 2.59 8.61
C ASN A 81 9.45 3.86 8.26
N GLN A 82 8.12 3.77 8.13
CA GLN A 82 7.30 4.93 7.81
C GLN A 82 7.35 5.94 8.97
N PRO A 83 7.35 7.25 8.70
CA PRO A 83 7.32 8.25 9.75
C PRO A 83 6.07 8.05 10.62
N VAL A 84 6.27 7.76 11.91
CA VAL A 84 5.18 7.85 12.87
C VAL A 84 4.85 9.33 13.05
N ALA A 85 3.60 9.71 12.79
CA ALA A 85 3.13 11.07 13.06
C ALA A 85 3.44 11.42 14.52
N LYS A 86 4.16 12.52 14.74
CA LYS A 86 4.34 13.14 16.06
C LYS A 86 3.18 14.07 16.37
#